data_AF-A0A8J5KFX8-F1
#
_entry.id   AF-A0A8J5KFX8-F1
#
_cell.length_a   1.000
_cell.length_b   1.000
_cell.length_c   1.000
_cell.angle_alpha   90.00
_cell.angle_beta   90.00
_cell.angle_gamma   90.00
#
_symmetry.space_group_name_H-M   'P 1'
#
loop_
_entity.id
_entity.type
_entity.pdbx_description
1 polymer ?
#
loop_
_entity_poly.entity_id
_entity_poly.type
_entity_poly.pdbx_seq_one_letter_code
_entity_poly.pdbx_strand_id
1 'polypeptide(L)' 'MVDGNKTYTKGGNMRAPPLDALCEFVAKSWDAIQVEVITKSFKKCGISNTTDGEEDDMLWRSSDGEDSNNKDGASD' A
#
# COMPACT_ATOMS: atom_id res chain seq x y z
N MET A 1 21.18 -7.38 1.50
CA MET A 1 20.59 -8.27 2.52
C MET A 1 20.53 -7.51 3.83
N VAL A 2 19.35 -7.26 4.38
CA VAL A 2 19.24 -6.86 5.80
C VAL A 2 18.97 -8.14 6.57
N ASP A 3 20.05 -8.86 6.89
CA ASP A 3 19.96 -10.02 7.78
C ASP A 3 19.88 -9.51 9.23
N GLY A 4 18.66 -9.19 9.66
CA GLY A 4 18.40 -8.89 11.07
C GLY A 4 18.79 -10.07 11.95
N ASN A 5 19.38 -9.81 13.12
CA ASN A 5 19.79 -10.86 14.06
C ASN A 5 18.58 -11.71 14.49
N LYS A 6 18.47 -12.92 13.93
CA LYS A 6 17.42 -13.90 14.28
C LYS A 6 17.79 -14.56 15.60
N THR A 7 16.88 -14.54 16.55
CA THR A 7 17.04 -15.24 17.83
C THR A 7 16.01 -16.36 17.95
N TYR A 8 16.32 -17.39 18.72
CA TYR A 8 15.47 -18.58 18.86
C TYR A 8 15.03 -18.78 20.32
N THR A 9 13.86 -19.39 20.48
CA THR A 9 13.35 -19.88 21.77
C THR A 9 14.10 -21.16 22.17
N LYS A 10 13.99 -21.57 23.44
CA LYS A 10 14.60 -22.83 23.90
C LYS A 10 14.11 -24.06 23.13
N GLY A 11 12.90 -24.00 22.55
CA GLY A 11 12.33 -25.06 21.71
C GLY A 11 12.73 -24.99 20.24
N GLY A 12 13.65 -24.09 19.85
CA GLY A 12 14.12 -23.97 18.47
C GLY A 12 13.24 -23.13 17.54
N ASN A 13 12.11 -22.59 18.01
CA ASN A 13 11.28 -21.68 17.22
C ASN A 13 11.91 -20.29 17.14
N MET A 14 11.82 -19.62 15.98
CA MET A 14 12.27 -18.23 15.83
C MET A 14 11.48 -17.30 16.76
N ARG A 15 12.16 -16.38 17.44
CA ARG A 15 11.51 -15.37 18.28
C ARG A 15 10.89 -14.28 17.42
N ALA A 16 9.80 -13.72 17.93
CA ALA A 16 9.23 -12.52 17.38
C ALA A 16 10.26 -11.37 17.41
N PRO A 17 10.30 -10.52 16.37
CA PRO A 17 11.06 -9.28 16.41
C PRO A 17 10.62 -8.39 17.59
N PRO A 18 11.50 -7.51 18.10
CA PRO A 18 11.09 -6.51 19.06
C PRO A 18 10.04 -5.57 18.46
N LEU A 19 9.15 -5.04 19.30
CA LEU A 19 8.04 -4.19 18.87
C LEU A 19 8.52 -2.97 18.07
N ASP A 20 9.61 -2.34 18.50
CA ASP A 20 10.18 -1.17 17.83
C ASP A 20 10.58 -1.47 16.39
N ALA A 21 11.17 -2.66 16.14
CA ALA A 21 11.53 -3.08 14.80
C ALA A 21 10.29 -3.32 13.91
N LEU A 22 9.19 -3.81 14.48
CA LEU A 22 7.93 -3.95 13.77
C LEU A 22 7.32 -2.58 13.45
N CYS A 23 7.29 -1.66 14.41
CA CYS A 23 6.80 -0.30 14.22
C CYS A 23 7.59 0.44 13.15
N GLU A 24 8.92 0.36 13.19
CA GLU A 24 9.77 0.94 12.16
C GLU A 24 9.53 0.33 10.78
N PHE A 25 9.37 -0.99 10.70
CA PHE A 25 9.08 -1.66 9.45
C PHE A 25 7.77 -1.17 8.84
N VAL A 26 6.72 -1.07 9.66
CA VAL A 26 5.41 -0.56 9.24
C VAL A 26 5.54 0.90 8.78
N ALA A 27 6.15 1.78 9.58
CA ALA A 27 6.34 3.18 9.23
C ALA A 27 7.10 3.37 7.91
N LYS A 28 8.27 2.72 7.77
CA LYS A 28 9.08 2.78 6.54
C LYS A 28 8.33 2.24 5.32
N SER A 29 7.50 1.22 5.50
CA SER A 29 6.70 0.66 4.41
C SER A 29 5.63 1.64 3.95
N TRP A 30 4.96 2.33 4.88
CA TRP A 30 3.97 3.36 4.55
C TRP A 30 4.61 4.61 3.94
N ASP A 31 5.77 5.06 4.43
CA ASP A 31 6.50 6.20 3.87
C ASP A 31 6.94 5.98 2.41
N ALA A 32 7.14 4.72 2.00
CA ALA A 32 7.51 4.37 0.63
C ALA A 32 6.33 4.45 -0.36
N ILE A 33 5.09 4.57 0.13
CA ILE A 33 3.88 4.58 -0.70
C ILE A 33 3.36 6.00 -0.81
N GLN A 34 3.05 6.43 -2.03
CA GLN A 34 2.43 7.74 -2.27
C GLN A 34 1.06 7.83 -1.60
N VAL A 35 0.78 8.94 -0.91
CA VAL A 35 -0.48 9.17 -0.19
C VAL A 35 -1.68 9.03 -1.12
N GLU A 36 -1.55 9.43 -2.39
CA GLU A 36 -2.61 9.32 -3.39
C GLU A 36 -2.99 7.86 -3.66
N VAL A 37 -2.03 6.94 -3.67
CA VAL A 37 -2.27 5.50 -3.83
C VAL A 37 -2.98 4.93 -2.61
N ILE A 38 -2.55 5.36 -1.42
CA ILE A 38 -3.18 4.99 -0.15
C ILE A 38 -4.64 5.45 -0.15
N THR A 39 -4.88 6.75 -0.38
CA THR A 39 -6.23 7.32 -0.40
C THR A 39 -7.12 6.67 -1.46
N LYS A 40 -6.63 6.46 -2.68
CA LYS A 40 -7.40 5.79 -3.75
C LYS A 40 -7.78 4.35 -3.36
N SER A 41 -6.87 3.60 -2.74
CA SER A 41 -7.14 2.21 -2.34
C SER A 41 -8.18 2.13 -1.22
N PHE A 42 -8.10 2.99 -0.20
CA PHE A 42 -9.13 3.09 0.84
C PHE A 42 -10.50 3.43 0.25
N LYS A 43 -10.58 4.43 -0.63
CA LYS A 43 -11.84 4.81 -1.31
C LYS A 43 -12.41 3.67 -2.14
N LYS A 44 -11.58 2.93 -2.88
CA LYS A 44 -12.01 1.75 -3.66
C LYS A 44 -12.51 0.60 -2.78
N CYS A 45 -12.07 0.52 -1.53
CA CYS A 45 -12.57 -0.44 -0.55
C CYS A 45 -13.82 0.04 0.20
N GLY A 46 -14.40 1.19 -0.16
CA GLY A 46 -15.57 1.76 0.55
C GLY A 46 -15.22 2.36 1.90
N ILE A 47 -13.95 2.66 2.12
CA ILE A 47 -13.45 3.28 3.33
C ILE A 47 -13.22 4.76 2.99
N SER A 48 -14.24 5.58 3.19
CA SER A 48 -14.18 7.03 3.03
C SER A 48 -14.26 7.74 4.38
N ASN A 49 -13.77 8.97 4.45
CA ASN A 49 -13.88 9.82 5.65
C ASN A 49 -15.13 10.71 5.61
N THR A 50 -15.84 10.72 4.49
CA THR A 50 -17.03 11.52 4.26
C THR A 50 -18.27 10.67 4.46
N THR A 51 -19.16 11.07 5.36
CA THR A 51 -20.46 10.39 5.57
C THR A 51 -21.45 10.61 4.43
N ASP A 52 -21.16 11.56 3.54
CA ASP A 52 -22.12 12.05 2.53
C ASP A 52 -22.10 11.23 1.22
N GLY A 53 -21.24 10.21 1.10
CA GLY A 53 -21.22 9.29 -0.05
C GLY A 53 -20.63 9.86 -1.35
N GLU A 54 -20.19 11.12 -1.35
CA GLU A 54 -19.60 11.81 -2.51
C GLU A 54 -18.27 11.19 -3.00
N GLU A 55 -17.65 10.29 -2.23
CA GLU A 55 -16.40 9.62 -2.58
C GLU A 55 -16.60 8.20 -3.17
N ASP A 56 -17.84 7.73 -3.29
CA ASP A 56 -18.19 6.36 -3.71
C ASP A 56 -18.08 6.13 -5.22
N ASP A 57 -17.91 7.19 -6.02
CA ASP A 57 -17.69 7.11 -7.47
C ASP A 57 -16.48 6.23 -7.84
N MET A 58 -15.50 6.12 -6.94
CA MET A 58 -14.30 5.30 -7.13
C MET A 58 -14.54 3.79 -6.95
N LEU A 59 -15.66 3.37 -6.34
CA LEU A 59 -15.99 1.96 -6.09
C LEU A 59 -16.30 1.21 -7.40
N TRP A 60 -16.95 1.89 -8.32
CA TRP A 60 -17.44 1.31 -9.57
C TRP A 60 -16.45 1.46 -10.72
N ARG A 61 -15.35 2.19 -10.52
CA ARG A 61 -14.28 2.35 -11.52
C ARG A 61 -13.43 1.06 -11.56
N SER A 62 -13.76 0.18 -12.52
CA SER A 62 -12.97 -1.02 -12.83
C SER A 62 -11.50 -0.67 -12.98
N SER A 63 -10.63 -1.55 -12.48
CA SER A 63 -9.16 -1.36 -12.50
C SER A 63 -8.54 -1.45 -13.89
N ASP A 64 -9.34 -1.46 -14.94
CA ASP A 64 -8.91 -1.69 -16.31
C ASP A 64 -8.48 -0.35 -16.94
N GLY A 65 -7.23 0.02 -16.70
CA GLY A 65 -6.53 1.00 -17.53
C GLY A 65 -6.03 2.23 -16.80
N GLU A 66 -5.01 2.07 -15.96
CA GLU A 66 -3.97 3.10 -15.80
C GLU A 66 -2.65 2.45 -16.22
N ASP A 67 -2.38 2.42 -17.54
CA ASP A 67 -1.06 2.54 -18.17
C ASP A 67 -1.15 2.34 -19.70
N SER A 68 -1.13 3.46 -20.46
CA SER A 68 -0.54 3.59 -21.80
C SER A 68 -0.70 5.03 -22.29
N ASN A 69 0.03 5.97 -21.69
CA ASN A 69 0.31 7.23 -22.36
C ASN A 69 1.44 6.98 -23.37
N ASN A 70 1.09 6.63 -24.61
CA ASN A 70 1.97 6.83 -25.75
C ASN A 70 1.20 7.62 -26.81
N LYS A 71 1.34 8.96 -26.78
CA LYS A 71 0.95 9.81 -27.89
C LYS A 71 2.04 9.75 -28.95
N ASP A 72 1.99 8.72 -29.79
CA ASP A 72 2.63 8.80 -31.10
C ASP A 72 1.63 9.46 -32.05
N GLY A 73 1.88 10.74 -32.32
CA GLY A 73 1.25 11.44 -33.42
C GLY A 73 1.75 10.86 -34.74
N ALA A 74 0.83 10.29 -35.51
CA ALA A 74 1.00 10.12 -36.95
C ALA A 74 -0.16 10.86 -37.62
N SER A 75 0.15 12.03 -38.17
CA SER A 75 -0.62 12.65 -39.25
C SER A 75 -0.46 11.79 -40.51
N ASP A 76 -1.55 11.54 -41.21
CA ASP A 76 -1.59 11.54 -42.68
C ASP A 76 -2.67 12.55 -43.11
#